data_AF-A0A7C9ABQ1-F1
#
_entry.id   AF-A0A7C9ABQ1-F1
#
_cell.length_a   1.000
_cell.length_b   1.000
_cell.length_c   1.000
_cell.angle_alpha   90.00
_cell.angle_beta   90.00
_cell.angle_gamma   90.00
#
_symmetry.space_group_name_H-M   'P 1'
#
loop_
_entity.id
_entity.type
_entity.pdbx_description
1 polymer ?
#
loop_
_entity_poly.entity_id
_entity_poly.type
_entity_poly.pdbx_seq_one_letter_code
_entity_poly.pdbx_strand_id
1 'polypeptide(L)'
;LGSNHNVVSLLKAFRLMPSRSIINHIVRNVSFLRARGIPIETIQKRILQTPAAFMRRHEVFKDLVAQAEVKWEVSPRSAFYLSAIHVLCSLSERTMESKCRLFESFGWDQSHVVNLFRRNPYCLALGERNI
;
A
#
# COMPACT_ATOMS: atom_id res chain seq x y z
N LEU A 1 6.14 21.24 10.40
CA LEU A 1 5.89 20.38 11.57
C LEU A 1 4.41 20.54 11.93
N GLY A 2 3.49 19.78 11.34
CA GLY A 2 3.05 18.52 11.94
C GLY A 2 1.96 18.77 12.99
N SER A 3 0.78 19.24 12.58
CA SER A 3 -0.36 19.51 13.48
C SER A 3 -0.72 18.29 14.33
N ASN A 4 -0.92 18.52 15.63
CA ASN A 4 -1.34 17.54 16.63
C ASN A 4 -2.58 16.75 16.21
N HIS A 5 -3.44 17.33 15.36
CA HIS A 5 -4.63 16.65 14.85
C HIS A 5 -4.27 15.42 13.99
N ASN A 6 -3.23 15.52 13.16
CA ASN A 6 -2.79 14.43 12.31
C ASN A 6 -2.23 13.28 13.15
N VAL A 7 -1.47 13.60 14.20
CA VAL A 7 -0.92 12.60 15.13
C VAL A 7 -2.04 11.88 15.88
N VAL A 8 -3.06 12.61 16.35
CA VAL A 8 -4.21 12.02 17.05
C VAL A 8 -5.02 11.09 16.15
N SER A 9 -5.25 11.46 14.89
CA SER A 9 -5.96 10.61 13.91
C SER A 9 -5.18 9.34 13.59
N LEU A 10 -3.85 9.43 13.47
CA LEU A 10 -2.95 8.29 13.27
C LEU A 10 -2.95 7.33 14.47
N LEU A 11 -2.96 7.86 15.69
CA LEU A 11 -2.99 7.08 16.93
C LEU A 11 -4.36 6.41 17.16
N LYS A 12 -5.47 7.09 16.81
CA LYS A 12 -6.82 6.52 16.89
C LYS A 12 -7.02 5.35 15.94
N ALA A 13 -6.41 5.39 14.75
CA ALA A 13 -6.52 4.34 13.75
C ALA A 13 -5.96 2.99 14.24
N PHE A 14 -5.04 2.98 15.21
CA PHE A 14 -4.44 1.75 15.74
C PHE A 14 -4.20 1.83 17.24
N ARG A 15 -5.20 1.41 18.02
CA ARG A 15 -5.18 1.33 19.50
C ARG A 15 -4.16 0.35 20.10
N LEU A 16 -3.47 -0.45 19.27
CA LEU A 16 -2.71 -1.62 19.72
C LEU A 16 -1.18 -1.46 19.72
N MET A 17 -0.63 -0.34 19.23
CA MET A 17 0.82 -0.14 19.20
C MET A 17 1.25 1.12 19.99
N PRO A 18 2.36 1.05 20.75
CA PRO A 18 2.94 2.23 21.37
C PRO A 18 3.30 3.30 20.33
N SER A 19 2.96 4.55 20.62
CA SER A 19 3.17 5.70 19.72
C SER A 19 4.61 5.81 19.21
N ARG A 20 5.61 5.53 20.06
CA ARG A 20 7.04 5.57 19.69
C ARG A 20 7.41 4.56 18.61
N SER A 21 6.90 3.34 18.68
CA SER A 21 7.19 2.30 17.66
C SER A 21 6.57 2.65 16.32
N ILE A 22 5.33 3.18 16.33
CA ILE A 22 4.65 3.65 15.12
C ILE A 22 5.45 4.78 14.45
N ILE A 23 5.89 5.78 15.22
CA ILE A 23 6.68 6.91 14.69
C ILE A 23 7.97 6.40 14.06
N ASN A 24 8.69 5.50 14.74
CA ASN A 24 9.93 4.93 14.21
C ASN A 24 9.72 4.18 12.89
N HIS A 25 8.63 3.41 12.75
CA HIS A 25 8.29 2.74 11.50
C HIS A 25 8.01 3.75 10.37
N ILE A 26 7.18 4.76 10.65
CA ILE A 26 6.84 5.79 9.66
C ILE A 26 8.12 6.50 9.19
N VAL A 27 9.01 6.91 10.11
CA VAL A 27 10.27 7.59 9.76
C VAL A 27 11.13 6.71 8.85
N ARG A 28 11.31 5.43 9.17
CA ARG A 28 12.10 4.51 8.34
C ARG A 28 11.48 4.29 6.97
N ASN A 29 10.17 4.09 6.89
CA ASN A 29 9.45 3.84 5.64
C ASN A 29 9.41 5.09 4.74
N VAL A 30 9.25 6.28 5.33
CA VAL A 30 9.34 7.56 4.60
C VAL A 30 10.74 7.75 4.03
N SER A 31 11.78 7.57 4.84
CA SER A 31 13.17 7.70 4.40
C SER A 31 13.49 6.73 3.25
N PHE A 32 12.98 5.51 3.33
CA PHE A 32 13.13 4.52 2.27
C PHE A 32 12.47 4.96 0.95
N LEU A 33 11.24 5.46 0.97
CA LEU A 33 10.58 5.97 -0.23
C LEU A 33 11.27 7.21 -0.81
N ARG A 34 11.77 8.10 0.05
CA ARG A 34 12.54 9.27 -0.39
C ARG A 34 13.82 8.89 -1.11
N ALA A 35 14.56 7.91 -0.59
CA ALA A 35 15.76 7.38 -1.23
C ALA A 35 15.48 6.78 -2.62
N ARG A 36 14.23 6.42 -2.91
CA ARG A 36 13.75 5.92 -4.20
C ARG A 36 13.23 7.03 -5.13
N GLY A 37 13.38 8.29 -4.74
CA GLY A 37 13.00 9.45 -5.54
C GLY A 37 11.53 9.86 -5.42
N ILE A 38 10.77 9.31 -4.47
CA ILE A 38 9.38 9.73 -4.24
C ILE A 38 9.38 11.07 -3.48
N PRO A 39 8.70 12.12 -3.97
CA PRO A 39 8.64 13.42 -3.31
C PRO A 39 8.01 13.34 -1.91
N ILE A 40 8.54 14.11 -0.96
CA ILE A 40 8.08 14.08 0.43
C ILE A 40 6.63 14.57 0.56
N GLU A 41 6.22 15.51 -0.28
CA GLU A 41 4.86 16.06 -0.33
C GLU A 41 3.86 14.97 -0.75
N THR A 42 4.24 14.14 -1.73
CA THR A 42 3.45 13.00 -2.19
C THR A 42 3.31 11.96 -1.07
N ILE A 43 4.39 11.65 -0.37
CA ILE A 43 4.39 10.71 0.76
C ILE A 43 3.52 11.24 1.91
N GLN A 44 3.67 12.51 2.28
CA GLN A 44 2.90 13.16 3.36
C GLN A 44 1.41 13.15 3.05
N LYS A 45 1.02 13.58 1.84
CA LYS A 45 -0.37 13.54 1.39
C LYS A 45 -0.92 12.12 1.52
N ARG A 46 -0.12 11.12 1.18
CA ARG A 46 -0.55 9.73 1.26
C ARG A 46 -0.68 9.20 2.69
N ILE A 47 0.25 9.51 3.58
CA ILE A 47 0.16 9.13 5.00
C ILE A 47 -1.12 9.66 5.63
N LEU A 48 -1.52 10.89 5.28
CA LEU A 48 -2.77 11.49 5.79
C LEU A 48 -4.02 10.76 5.29
N GLN A 49 -3.98 10.16 4.10
CA GLN A 49 -5.10 9.43 3.51
C GLN A 49 -5.15 7.96 3.97
N THR A 50 -4.01 7.27 3.93
CA THR A 50 -3.92 5.82 4.13
C THR A 50 -2.71 5.44 5.00
N PRO A 51 -2.76 5.72 6.30
CA PRO A 51 -1.59 5.62 7.17
C PRO A 51 -1.11 4.19 7.45
N ALA A 52 -2.02 3.21 7.39
CA ALA A 52 -1.78 1.84 7.81
C ALA A 52 -0.53 1.20 7.17
N ALA A 53 -0.28 1.48 5.88
CA ALA A 53 0.88 0.95 5.18
C ALA A 53 2.21 1.46 5.75
N PHE A 54 2.30 2.76 6.05
CA PHE A 54 3.53 3.39 6.53
C PHE A 54 3.86 3.03 7.99
N MET A 55 2.89 2.52 8.73
CA MET A 55 3.05 2.09 10.12
C MET A 55 3.58 0.65 10.25
N ARG A 56 3.62 -0.11 9.15
CA ARG A 56 4.15 -1.48 9.15
C ARG A 56 5.63 -1.48 9.53
N ARG A 57 6.08 -2.56 10.16
CA ARG A 57 7.52 -2.82 10.39
C ARG A 57 8.27 -2.62 9.07
N HIS A 58 9.49 -2.11 9.16
CA HIS A 58 10.24 -1.69 7.99
C HIS A 58 10.48 -2.83 7.00
N GLU A 59 10.69 -4.05 7.51
CA GLU A 59 10.88 -5.27 6.73
C GLU A 59 9.62 -5.59 5.91
N VAL A 60 8.46 -5.63 6.57
CA VAL A 60 7.17 -5.84 5.91
C VAL A 60 6.88 -4.76 4.87
N PHE A 61 7.23 -3.50 5.15
CA PHE A 61 7.05 -2.43 4.19
C PHE A 61 7.91 -2.61 2.94
N LYS A 62 9.16 -3.05 3.09
CA LYS A 62 10.04 -3.37 1.95
C LYS A 62 9.49 -4.54 1.13
N ASP A 63 8.93 -5.55 1.78
CA ASP A 63 8.32 -6.69 1.09
C ASP A 63 7.11 -6.25 0.25
N LEU A 64 6.27 -5.37 0.79
CA LEU A 64 5.14 -4.78 0.05
C LEU A 64 5.60 -3.95 -1.16
N VAL A 65 6.68 -3.18 -1.01
CA VAL A 65 7.27 -2.40 -2.10
C VAL A 65 7.85 -3.32 -3.18
N ALA A 66 8.60 -4.34 -2.78
CA ALA A 66 9.14 -5.33 -3.70
C ALA A 66 8.02 -6.09 -4.43
N GLN A 67 6.96 -6.46 -3.72
CA GLN A 67 5.79 -7.10 -4.31
C GLN A 67 5.11 -6.19 -5.34
N ALA A 68 4.92 -4.91 -5.04
CA ALA A 68 4.35 -3.94 -5.98
C ALA A 68 5.17 -3.83 -7.26
N GLU A 69 6.49 -3.84 -7.16
CA GLU A 69 7.39 -3.61 -8.30
C GLU A 69 7.68 -4.86 -9.11
N VAL A 70 7.85 -6.01 -8.44
CA VAL A 70 8.27 -7.26 -9.08
C VAL A 70 7.07 -8.09 -9.52
N LYS A 71 6.11 -8.34 -8.61
CA LYS A 71 4.93 -9.18 -8.90
C LYS A 71 3.86 -8.43 -9.69
N TRP A 72 3.68 -7.15 -9.35
CA TRP A 72 2.62 -6.32 -9.93
C TRP A 72 3.12 -5.27 -10.93
N GLU A 73 4.43 -5.25 -11.19
CA GLU A 73 5.06 -4.40 -12.21
C GLU A 73 4.72 -2.90 -12.09
N VAL A 74 4.40 -2.43 -10.89
CA VAL A 74 4.01 -1.04 -10.65
C VAL A 74 5.27 -0.18 -10.63
N SER A 75 5.42 0.66 -11.66
CA SER A 75 6.53 1.61 -11.73
C SER A 75 6.53 2.57 -10.52
N PRO A 76 7.70 2.86 -9.90
CA PRO A 76 7.83 3.92 -8.90
C PRO A 76 7.39 5.31 -9.38
N ARG A 77 7.35 5.53 -10.70
CA ARG A 77 6.88 6.78 -11.32
C ARG A 77 5.37 6.81 -11.54
N SER A 78 4.67 5.71 -11.30
CA SER A 78 3.21 5.65 -11.44
C SER A 78 2.53 6.53 -10.39
N ALA A 79 1.51 7.27 -10.81
CA ALA A 79 0.62 7.98 -9.88
C ALA A 79 -0.08 7.03 -8.88
N PHE A 80 -0.16 5.73 -9.22
CA PHE A 80 -0.77 4.69 -8.40
C PHE A 80 0.23 3.92 -7.54
N TYR A 81 1.52 4.26 -7.55
CA TYR A 81 2.55 3.51 -6.84
C TYR A 81 2.25 3.36 -5.33
N LEU A 82 1.98 4.47 -4.64
CA LEU A 82 1.59 4.41 -3.23
C LEU A 82 0.15 3.88 -3.01
N SER A 83 -0.68 3.77 -4.05
CA SER A 83 -2.01 3.11 -3.97
C SER A 83 -1.81 1.61 -3.93
N ALA A 84 -0.95 1.09 -4.80
CA ALA A 84 -0.64 -0.32 -4.89
C ALA A 84 -0.11 -0.85 -3.56
N ILE A 85 0.92 -0.19 -2.99
CA ILE A 85 1.48 -0.58 -1.69
C ILE A 85 0.40 -0.60 -0.59
N HIS A 86 -0.52 0.37 -0.60
CA HIS A 86 -1.62 0.42 0.35
C HIS A 86 -2.62 -0.74 0.18
N VAL A 87 -2.99 -1.07 -1.06
CA VAL A 87 -3.91 -2.19 -1.34
C VAL A 87 -3.26 -3.51 -0.93
N LEU A 88 -1.99 -3.74 -1.29
CA LEU A 88 -1.25 -4.93 -0.90
C LEU A 88 -1.15 -5.05 0.63
N CYS A 89 -0.97 -3.93 1.34
CA CYS A 89 -0.94 -3.91 2.80
C CYS A 89 -2.29 -4.27 3.46
N SER A 90 -3.39 -4.09 2.72
CA SER A 90 -4.76 -4.24 3.23
C SER A 90 -5.34 -5.64 2.95
N LEU A 91 -4.71 -6.42 2.06
CA LEU A 91 -5.17 -7.74 1.66
C LEU A 91 -4.20 -8.81 2.15
N SER A 92 -4.74 -9.95 2.59
CA SER A 92 -3.91 -11.14 2.82
C SER A 92 -3.49 -11.74 1.49
N GLU A 93 -2.37 -12.46 1.46
CA GLU A 93 -1.92 -13.15 0.25
C GLU A 93 -3.00 -14.08 -0.32
N ARG A 94 -3.64 -14.87 0.56
CA ARG A 94 -4.77 -15.72 0.23
C ARG A 94 -5.93 -14.94 -0.40
N THR A 95 -6.24 -13.75 0.12
CA THR A 95 -7.31 -12.90 -0.46
C THR A 95 -6.93 -12.45 -1.86
N MET A 96 -5.70 -11.99 -2.07
CA MET A 96 -5.25 -11.57 -3.40
C MET A 96 -5.27 -12.72 -4.41
N GLU A 97 -4.84 -13.92 -4.01
CA GLU A 97 -4.91 -15.11 -4.85
C GLU A 97 -6.35 -15.48 -5.20
N SER A 98 -7.27 -15.44 -4.23
CA SER A 98 -8.70 -15.64 -4.48
C SER A 98 -9.23 -14.66 -5.53
N LYS A 99 -8.84 -13.38 -5.43
CA LYS A 99 -9.22 -12.37 -6.43
C LYS A 99 -8.65 -12.66 -7.82
N CYS A 100 -7.38 -13.06 -7.90
CA CYS A 100 -6.77 -13.40 -9.19
C CYS A 100 -7.49 -14.59 -9.84
N ARG A 101 -7.79 -15.63 -9.06
CA ARG A 101 -8.56 -16.79 -9.53
C ARG A 101 -9.99 -16.43 -9.99
N LEU A 102 -10.61 -15.44 -9.36
CA LEU A 102 -11.90 -14.94 -9.80
C LEU A 102 -11.81 -14.30 -11.20
N PHE A 103 -10.80 -13.46 -11.44
CA PHE A 103 -10.55 -12.92 -12.79
C PHE A 103 -10.25 -14.03 -13.81
N GLU A 104 -9.47 -15.04 -13.43
CA GLU A 104 -9.22 -16.22 -14.28
C GLU A 104 -10.51 -16.96 -14.65
N SER A 105 -11.47 -17.06 -13.73
CA SER A 105 -12.79 -17.65 -14.02
C SER A 105 -13.61 -16.87 -15.04
N PHE A 106 -13.29 -15.58 -15.25
CA PHE A 106 -13.86 -14.73 -16.30
C PHE A 106 -13.03 -14.73 -17.60
N GLY A 107 -12.05 -15.62 -17.72
CA GLY A 107 -11.20 -15.77 -18.90
C GLY A 107 -10.01 -14.83 -18.97
N TRP A 108 -9.68 -14.12 -17.89
CA TRP A 108 -8.50 -13.26 -17.85
C TRP A 108 -7.26 -14.07 -17.49
N ASP A 109 -6.14 -13.83 -18.17
CA ASP A 109 -4.86 -14.35 -17.70
C ASP A 109 -4.24 -13.43 -16.64
N GLN A 110 -3.19 -13.93 -15.98
CA GLN A 110 -2.46 -13.19 -14.95
C GLN A 110 -1.91 -11.85 -15.45
N SER A 111 -1.52 -11.75 -16.73
CA SER A 111 -0.97 -10.52 -17.29
C SER A 111 -2.02 -9.42 -17.42
N HIS A 112 -3.27 -9.79 -17.76
CA HIS A 112 -4.39 -8.86 -17.78
C HIS A 112 -4.72 -8.35 -16.37
N VAL A 113 -4.67 -9.22 -15.37
CA VAL A 113 -4.90 -8.83 -13.96
C VAL A 113 -3.80 -7.88 -13.47
N VAL A 114 -2.53 -8.18 -13.77
CA VAL A 114 -1.39 -7.30 -13.46
C VAL A 114 -1.54 -5.94 -14.18
N ASN A 115 -1.95 -5.94 -15.45
CA ASN A 115 -2.21 -4.70 -16.19
C ASN A 115 -3.32 -3.86 -15.55
N LEU A 116 -4.42 -4.49 -15.17
CA LEU A 116 -5.54 -3.82 -14.49
C LEU A 116 -5.10 -3.23 -13.16
N PHE A 117 -4.38 -4.00 -12.34
CA PHE A 117 -3.88 -3.54 -11.06
C PHE A 117 -2.96 -2.33 -11.19
N ARG A 118 -2.06 -2.30 -12.19
CA ARG A 118 -1.19 -1.13 -12.45
C ARG A 118 -1.96 0.15 -12.75
N ARG A 119 -3.11 0.02 -13.44
CA ARG A 119 -3.97 1.14 -13.85
C ARG A 119 -4.94 1.54 -12.76
N ASN A 120 -5.37 0.60 -11.93
CA ASN A 120 -6.29 0.82 -10.82
C ASN A 120 -6.07 -0.24 -9.72
N PRO A 121 -5.18 0.00 -8.73
CA PRO A 121 -4.91 -0.97 -7.69
C PRO A 121 -6.13 -1.37 -6.87
N TYR A 122 -7.14 -0.50 -6.80
CA TYR A 122 -8.37 -0.77 -6.05
C TYR A 122 -9.26 -1.83 -6.69
N CYS A 123 -8.96 -2.31 -7.91
CA CYS A 123 -9.66 -3.45 -8.50
C CYS A 123 -9.64 -4.70 -7.59
N LEU A 124 -8.55 -4.92 -6.86
CA LEU A 124 -8.44 -6.04 -5.91
C LEU A 124 -8.99 -5.73 -4.52
N ALA A 125 -9.24 -4.45 -4.21
CA ALA A 125 -9.80 -4.03 -2.93
C ALA A 125 -11.33 -4.18 -2.87
N LEU A 126 -11.98 -4.44 -4.01
CA LEU A 126 -13.42 -4.68 -4.09
C LEU A 126 -13.80 -6.02 -3.44
N GLY A 127 -15.03 -6.13 -2.93
CA GLY A 127 -15.60 -7.43 -2.52
C GLY A 127 -15.69 -8.38 -3.72
N GLU A 128 -15.67 -9.70 -3.50
CA GLU A 128 -15.68 -10.67 -4.63
C GLU A 128 -16.92 -10.52 -5.51
N ARG A 129 -18.06 -10.13 -4.93
CA ARG A 129 -19.30 -9.85 -5.67
C ARG A 129 -19.26 -8.57 -6.52
N ASN A 130 -18.27 -7.72 -6.29
CA ASN A 130 -18.11 -6.42 -6.95
C ASN A 130 -16.94 -6.42 -7.94
N ILE A 131 -16.30 -7.57 -8.12
CA ILE A 131 -15.29 -7.84 -9.16
C ILE A 131 -16.01 -8.55 -10.30
#